data_AF-A0A964QRD4-F1
#
_entry.id   AF-A0A964QRD4-F1
#
_cell.length_a   1.000
_cell.length_b   1.000
_cell.length_c   1.000
_cell.angle_alpha   90.00
_cell.angle_beta   90.00
_cell.angle_gamma   90.00
#
_symmetry.space_group_name_H-M   'P 1'
#
loop_
_entity.id
_entity.type
_entity.pdbx_description
1 polymer ?
#
loop_
_entity_poly.entity_id
_entity_poly.type
_entity_poly.pdbx_seq_one_letter_code
_entity_poly.pdbx_strand_id
1 'polypeptide(L)'
;MFYTRRQMLKLGMGTVPLTCFIANRTSLFAAVPGGQKPNSKFNGVQIGVIAPYSFRGLPSSAESLLNAMVELGISATELQNGPVESFAGAPSGGGGRGGGAGGAAAIPGLTADQQAGVAAMNDSIASQSQALSSARAALAQATFYDVASIPARLAAVSAAELDVANGRAHAFAKLQGTPARLNAQQIEALVTQATGGARGGRGAGRPGGGGNSEMTKWRATVSMDRFKALRKMYNDAGVSIYGFKLGLDLNSPDSEYEYAFNVVEALGANQLTMELPNAATTKRIGEYAAKRKLWAGYHAHAQAHLTFWDEAFSQSPYNGANIDIGHYVAGTSQSPIPFIEKNHGRITSMHLKDRKFNNGDNTPWGQGDTPIKEVLQLMKKQHYTFPATIEFEYNPPQGSNVMAELAKCVRYAKDALA
;
A
#
# COMPACT_ATOMS: atom_id res chain seq x y z
N MET A 1 14.14 -41.27 -9.06
CA MET A 1 14.32 -40.80 -7.68
C MET A 1 12.93 -40.45 -7.15
N PHE A 2 12.38 -41.24 -6.23
CA PHE A 2 11.03 -41.02 -5.70
C PHE A 2 11.09 -39.96 -4.60
N TYR A 3 10.39 -38.84 -4.78
CA TYR A 3 10.25 -37.82 -3.74
C TYR A 3 9.51 -38.39 -2.53
N THR A 4 9.95 -38.05 -1.32
CA THR A 4 9.29 -38.52 -0.09
C THR A 4 7.92 -37.86 0.06
N ARG A 5 6.93 -38.55 0.67
CA ARG A 5 5.62 -37.96 1.01
C ARG A 5 5.75 -36.62 1.75
N ARG A 6 6.80 -36.47 2.55
CA ARG A 6 7.13 -35.25 3.31
C ARG A 6 7.61 -34.08 2.43
N GLN A 7 8.28 -34.34 1.31
CA GLN A 7 8.68 -33.33 0.33
C GLN A 7 7.48 -32.90 -0.53
N MET A 8 6.62 -33.85 -0.93
CA MET A 8 5.34 -33.55 -1.61
C MET A 8 4.39 -32.73 -0.71
N LEU A 9 4.34 -33.03 0.60
CA LEU A 9 3.61 -32.24 1.59
C LEU A 9 4.14 -30.81 1.75
N LYS A 10 5.47 -30.59 1.70
CA LYS A 10 6.05 -29.23 1.75
C LYS A 10 5.80 -28.41 0.48
N LEU A 11 5.71 -29.06 -0.67
CA LEU A 11 5.31 -28.45 -1.95
C LEU A 11 3.81 -28.12 -2.00
N GLY A 12 2.96 -28.89 -1.30
CA GLY A 12 1.52 -28.65 -1.18
C GLY A 12 1.11 -27.73 -0.01
N MET A 13 1.90 -27.63 1.05
CA MET A 13 1.62 -26.82 2.24
C MET A 13 2.31 -25.45 2.18
N GLY A 14 1.99 -24.66 1.16
CA GLY A 14 2.16 -23.20 1.18
C GLY A 14 1.03 -22.47 1.91
N THR A 15 -0.01 -23.20 2.32
CA THR A 15 -1.11 -22.69 3.12
C THR A 15 -1.24 -23.58 4.35
N VAL A 16 -0.79 -23.08 5.50
CA VAL A 16 -1.35 -23.56 6.77
C VAL A 16 -2.86 -23.41 6.63
N PRO A 17 -3.67 -24.45 6.88
CA PRO A 17 -5.11 -24.30 6.89
C PRO A 17 -5.43 -23.22 7.92
N LEU A 18 -5.93 -22.06 7.48
CA LEU A 18 -6.44 -21.03 8.37
C LEU A 18 -7.73 -21.49 9.10
N THR A 19 -8.06 -22.78 9.04
CA THR A 19 -9.21 -23.40 9.70
C THR A 19 -8.92 -23.89 11.11
N CYS A 20 -7.66 -23.99 11.56
CA CYS A 20 -7.35 -24.38 12.95
C CYS A 20 -7.10 -23.21 13.92
N PHE A 21 -7.19 -21.95 13.47
CA PHE A 21 -7.09 -20.77 14.35
C PHE A 21 -8.39 -19.97 14.51
N ILE A 22 -9.50 -20.39 13.89
CA ILE A 22 -10.80 -19.69 13.98
C ILE A 22 -11.90 -20.63 14.53
N ALA A 23 -11.52 -21.69 15.25
CA ALA A 23 -12.50 -22.53 15.96
C ALA A 23 -12.98 -21.92 17.29
N ASN A 24 -12.58 -20.68 17.63
CA ASN A 24 -13.00 -20.10 18.91
C ASN A 24 -13.14 -18.57 18.96
N ARG A 25 -13.64 -17.93 17.90
CA ARG A 25 -14.19 -16.56 17.99
C ARG A 25 -15.35 -16.35 17.02
N THR A 26 -16.56 -16.49 17.55
CA THR A 26 -17.73 -15.70 17.19
C THR A 26 -17.40 -14.20 17.34
N SER A 27 -16.71 -13.59 16.38
CA SER A 27 -16.43 -12.14 16.38
C SER A 27 -16.05 -11.62 14.99
N LEU A 28 -16.91 -11.81 13.98
CA LEU A 28 -16.81 -11.04 12.73
C LEU A 28 -17.59 -9.71 12.77
N PHE A 29 -18.27 -9.47 13.88
CA PHE A 29 -18.28 -8.18 14.55
C PHE A 29 -17.76 -8.40 15.97
N ALA A 30 -16.45 -8.26 16.19
CA ALA A 30 -16.13 -7.34 17.26
C ALA A 30 -16.43 -5.96 16.63
N ALA A 31 -17.65 -5.43 16.71
CA ALA A 31 -18.02 -4.72 17.92
C ALA A 31 -16.77 -4.55 18.79
N VAL A 32 -15.95 -3.55 18.46
CA VAL A 32 -15.29 -2.77 19.52
C VAL A 32 -16.29 -2.77 20.67
N PRO A 33 -15.95 -3.26 21.87
CA PRO A 33 -16.88 -3.16 23.00
C PRO A 33 -17.40 -1.70 23.03
N GLY A 34 -18.66 -1.49 22.61
CA GLY A 34 -19.23 -0.15 22.38
C GLY A 34 -19.58 0.30 20.94
N GLY A 35 -19.44 -0.49 19.87
CA GLY A 35 -19.93 -0.12 18.53
C GLY A 35 -19.33 1.18 17.94
N GLN A 36 -18.13 1.56 18.40
CA GLN A 36 -17.53 2.85 18.09
C GLN A 36 -16.71 2.77 16.80
N LYS A 37 -16.94 3.71 15.87
CA LYS A 37 -16.12 3.90 14.67
C LYS A 37 -14.64 4.15 15.05
N PRO A 38 -13.66 3.76 14.21
CA PRO A 38 -12.26 4.05 14.46
C PRO A 38 -12.05 5.55 14.65
N ASN A 39 -11.12 5.93 15.51
CA ASN A 39 -10.79 7.32 15.77
C ASN A 39 -9.30 7.45 16.08
N SER A 40 -8.53 7.83 15.07
CA SER A 40 -7.11 8.12 15.19
C SER A 40 -6.81 9.62 15.24
N LYS A 41 -7.80 10.43 15.66
CA LYS A 41 -7.58 11.85 15.98
C LYS A 41 -7.29 11.99 17.47
N PHE A 42 -6.01 12.08 17.82
CA PHE A 42 -5.57 12.19 19.20
C PHE A 42 -5.25 13.64 19.54
N ASN A 43 -5.95 14.21 20.53
CA ASN A 43 -5.74 15.57 21.02
C ASN A 43 -5.66 16.63 19.89
N GLY A 44 -6.56 16.51 18.91
CA GLY A 44 -6.67 17.43 17.77
C GLY A 44 -5.84 17.05 16.55
N VAL A 45 -4.83 16.20 16.67
CA VAL A 45 -3.95 15.78 15.57
C VAL A 45 -4.50 14.53 14.91
N GLN A 46 -4.73 14.59 13.59
CA GLN A 46 -5.20 13.44 12.81
C GLN A 46 -4.03 12.53 12.45
N ILE A 47 -4.04 11.30 12.93
CA ILE A 47 -3.12 10.25 12.50
C ILE A 47 -3.76 9.48 11.35
N GLY A 48 -3.05 9.35 10.23
CA GLY A 48 -3.48 8.59 9.06
C GLY A 48 -2.50 7.47 8.70
N VAL A 49 -2.74 6.83 7.56
CA VAL A 49 -1.83 5.83 6.97
C VAL A 49 -1.84 5.92 5.45
N ILE A 50 -0.67 5.75 4.82
CA ILE A 50 -0.55 5.62 3.37
C ILE A 50 -0.74 4.15 2.97
N ALA A 51 -1.75 3.87 2.15
CA ALA A 51 -2.15 2.51 1.77
C ALA A 51 -2.13 2.33 0.25
N PRO A 52 -1.71 1.16 -0.26
CA PRO A 52 -1.36 -0.06 0.46
C PRO A 52 0.09 -0.06 0.98
N TYR A 53 0.85 1.02 0.78
CA TYR A 53 2.29 1.06 1.02
C TYR A 53 2.70 0.59 2.42
N SER A 54 2.06 1.11 3.46
CA SER A 54 2.32 0.71 4.85
C SER A 54 1.84 -0.70 5.19
N PHE A 55 0.96 -1.29 4.37
CA PHE A 55 0.44 -2.65 4.50
C PHE A 55 1.17 -3.65 3.59
N ARG A 56 2.39 -3.34 3.15
CA ARG A 56 3.20 -4.19 2.28
C ARG A 56 3.24 -5.66 2.74
N GLY A 57 3.08 -6.58 1.81
CA GLY A 57 3.03 -8.02 2.08
C GLY A 57 1.67 -8.53 2.60
N LEU A 58 0.68 -7.64 2.80
CA LEU A 58 -0.70 -8.00 3.09
C LEU A 58 -1.58 -7.85 1.83
N PRO A 59 -2.79 -8.43 1.81
CA PRO A 59 -3.77 -8.15 0.77
C PRO A 59 -4.03 -6.64 0.63
N SER A 60 -4.15 -6.18 -0.61
CA SER A 60 -4.19 -4.75 -0.96
C SER A 60 -5.44 -4.34 -1.75
N SER A 61 -6.51 -5.12 -1.68
CA SER A 61 -7.82 -4.67 -2.18
C SER A 61 -8.33 -3.51 -1.33
N ALA A 62 -9.18 -2.66 -1.88
CA ALA A 62 -9.77 -1.54 -1.14
C ALA A 62 -10.47 -1.99 0.16
N GLU A 63 -11.13 -3.16 0.14
CA GLU A 63 -11.81 -3.77 1.29
C GLU A 63 -10.82 -4.29 2.32
N SER A 64 -9.79 -5.04 1.91
CA SER A 64 -8.78 -5.58 2.84
C SER A 64 -7.98 -4.48 3.54
N LEU A 65 -7.69 -3.38 2.83
CA LEU A 65 -7.07 -2.19 3.43
C LEU A 65 -8.00 -1.52 4.44
N LEU A 66 -9.28 -1.37 4.13
CA LEU A 66 -10.27 -0.80 5.05
C LEU A 66 -10.37 -1.64 6.33
N ASN A 67 -10.40 -2.97 6.20
CA ASN A 67 -10.43 -3.89 7.35
C ASN A 67 -9.22 -3.69 8.25
N ALA A 68 -8.02 -3.62 7.67
CA ALA A 68 -6.80 -3.41 8.41
C ALA A 68 -6.79 -2.04 9.13
N MET A 69 -7.29 -0.98 8.49
CA MET A 69 -7.41 0.35 9.11
C MET A 69 -8.37 0.32 10.31
N VAL A 70 -9.55 -0.30 10.15
CA VAL A 70 -10.53 -0.44 11.24
C VAL A 70 -9.96 -1.27 12.40
N GLU A 71 -9.27 -2.37 12.12
CA GLU A 71 -8.60 -3.19 13.14
C GLU A 71 -7.54 -2.40 13.92
N LEU A 72 -6.81 -1.52 13.24
CA LEU A 72 -5.80 -0.64 13.86
C LEU A 72 -6.39 0.60 14.54
N GLY A 73 -7.70 0.84 14.41
CA GLY A 73 -8.36 2.06 14.91
C GLY A 73 -8.00 3.34 14.13
N ILE A 74 -7.52 3.21 12.89
CA ILE A 74 -7.13 4.32 12.01
C ILE A 74 -8.36 4.85 11.25
N SER A 75 -8.60 6.16 11.33
CA SER A 75 -9.79 6.82 10.77
C SER A 75 -9.51 7.77 9.59
N ALA A 76 -8.28 7.75 9.06
CA ALA A 76 -7.88 8.60 7.93
C ALA A 76 -6.82 7.90 7.06
N THR A 77 -6.91 8.02 5.73
CA THR A 77 -5.94 7.42 4.81
C THR A 77 -5.65 8.24 3.56
N GLU A 78 -4.40 8.14 3.11
CA GLU A 78 -3.99 8.43 1.74
C GLU A 78 -3.98 7.12 0.96
N LEU A 79 -4.76 7.05 -0.13
CA LEU A 79 -4.82 5.86 -0.98
C LEU A 79 -3.98 6.04 -2.23
N GLN A 80 -3.10 5.09 -2.51
CA GLN A 80 -2.42 5.00 -3.80
C GLN A 80 -3.36 4.49 -4.89
N ASN A 81 -3.02 4.79 -6.15
CA ASN A 81 -3.86 4.50 -7.31
C ASN A 81 -4.25 3.02 -7.45
N GLY A 82 -3.35 2.07 -7.17
CA GLY A 82 -3.59 0.64 -7.43
C GLY A 82 -4.92 0.09 -6.88
N PRO A 83 -5.16 0.11 -5.56
CA PRO A 83 -6.41 -0.38 -4.97
C PRO A 83 -7.65 0.41 -5.41
N VAL A 84 -7.51 1.72 -5.60
CA VAL A 84 -8.60 2.62 -6.01
C VAL A 84 -9.06 2.29 -7.44
N GLU A 85 -8.10 2.18 -8.36
CA GLU A 85 -8.33 1.88 -9.77
C GLU A 85 -8.84 0.45 -9.96
N SER A 86 -8.28 -0.51 -9.22
CA SER A 86 -8.76 -1.89 -9.20
C SER A 86 -10.22 -1.98 -8.75
N PHE A 87 -10.58 -1.29 -7.66
CA PHE A 87 -11.98 -1.23 -7.19
C PHE A 87 -12.91 -0.59 -8.23
N ALA A 88 -12.41 0.39 -8.99
CA ALA A 88 -13.14 1.02 -10.08
C ALA A 88 -13.23 0.20 -11.36
N GLY A 89 -12.59 -0.98 -11.42
CA GLY A 89 -12.64 -1.88 -12.57
C GLY A 89 -11.58 -1.58 -13.63
N ALA A 90 -10.42 -1.07 -13.23
CA ALA A 90 -9.28 -0.90 -14.14
C ALA A 90 -8.88 -2.25 -14.77
N PRO A 91 -8.48 -2.25 -16.05
CA PRO A 91 -8.06 -3.47 -16.73
C PRO A 91 -6.87 -4.13 -16.00
N SER A 92 -6.95 -5.46 -15.84
CA SER A 92 -5.88 -6.27 -15.26
C SER A 92 -4.63 -6.17 -16.13
N GLY A 93 -3.59 -5.49 -15.63
CA GLY A 93 -2.39 -5.10 -16.38
C GLY A 93 -2.13 -3.58 -16.37
N GLY A 94 -3.04 -2.80 -15.78
CA GLY A 94 -3.02 -1.34 -15.82
C GLY A 94 -2.81 -0.61 -14.48
N GLY A 95 -2.85 -1.31 -13.35
CA GLY A 95 -2.38 -0.74 -12.08
C GLY A 95 -0.90 -0.41 -12.22
N GLY A 96 -0.57 0.86 -12.43
CA GLY A 96 0.80 1.33 -12.47
C GLY A 96 1.55 0.74 -11.29
N ARG A 97 2.65 0.03 -11.57
CA ARG A 97 3.61 -0.45 -10.58
C ARG A 97 4.21 0.77 -9.88
N GLY A 98 3.45 1.37 -8.97
CA GLY A 98 3.95 2.35 -8.01
C GLY A 98 4.89 1.61 -7.07
N GLY A 99 6.19 1.88 -7.21
CA GLY A 99 7.20 1.69 -6.17
C GLY A 99 7.11 0.41 -5.36
N GLY A 100 6.98 -0.73 -6.03
CA GLY A 100 6.82 -2.03 -5.39
C GLY A 100 7.30 -3.18 -6.27
N ALA A 101 8.37 -2.97 -7.03
CA ALA A 101 9.16 -4.08 -7.50
C ALA A 101 9.95 -4.63 -6.28
N GLY A 102 9.25 -5.31 -5.38
CA GLY A 102 9.85 -6.44 -4.69
C GLY A 102 10.23 -7.40 -5.81
N GLY A 103 11.46 -7.31 -6.29
CA GLY A 103 12.01 -8.32 -7.17
C GLY A 103 11.80 -9.64 -6.46
N ALA A 104 10.91 -10.47 -6.97
CA ALA A 104 10.93 -11.88 -6.63
C ALA A 104 12.39 -12.30 -6.82
N ALA A 105 13.05 -12.71 -5.74
CA ALA A 105 14.43 -13.15 -5.82
C ALA A 105 14.48 -14.20 -6.94
N ALA A 106 15.18 -13.90 -8.02
CA ALA A 106 15.28 -14.82 -9.14
C ALA A 106 15.87 -16.12 -8.61
N ILE A 107 15.23 -17.26 -8.90
CA ILE A 107 15.74 -18.57 -8.54
C ILE A 107 17.17 -18.67 -9.12
N PRO A 108 18.22 -18.83 -8.30
CA PRO A 108 19.59 -18.74 -8.80
C PRO A 108 19.90 -19.80 -9.85
N GLY A 109 20.52 -19.40 -10.95
CA GLY A 109 21.07 -20.31 -11.95
C GLY A 109 20.06 -21.06 -12.82
N LEU A 110 18.84 -20.54 -13.00
CA LEU A 110 17.90 -21.12 -13.99
C LEU A 110 18.43 -20.95 -15.42
N THR A 111 18.34 -22.01 -16.23
CA THR A 111 18.48 -21.92 -17.69
C THR A 111 17.25 -21.25 -18.31
N ALA A 112 17.33 -20.80 -19.57
CA ALA A 112 16.19 -20.21 -20.28
C ALA A 112 14.98 -21.17 -20.34
N ASP A 113 15.22 -22.47 -20.57
CA ASP A 113 14.16 -23.49 -20.60
C ASP A 113 13.53 -23.71 -19.23
N GLN A 114 14.33 -23.66 -18.15
CA GLN A 114 13.81 -23.74 -16.79
C GLN A 114 13.02 -22.49 -16.40
N GLN A 115 13.44 -21.30 -16.86
CA GLN A 115 12.67 -20.06 -16.68
C GLN A 115 11.32 -20.13 -17.39
N ALA A 116 11.30 -20.58 -18.65
CA ALA A 116 10.06 -20.80 -19.41
C ALA A 116 9.16 -21.86 -18.75
N GLY A 117 9.75 -22.94 -18.22
CA GLY A 117 9.02 -23.99 -17.50
C GLY A 117 8.37 -23.50 -16.20
N VAL A 118 9.06 -22.67 -15.41
CA VAL A 118 8.50 -22.04 -14.20
C VAL A 118 7.41 -21.03 -14.55
N ALA A 119 7.60 -20.25 -15.62
CA ALA A 119 6.58 -19.33 -16.12
C ALA A 119 5.30 -20.08 -16.55
N ALA A 120 5.43 -21.12 -17.38
CA ALA A 120 4.30 -21.94 -17.82
C ALA A 120 3.59 -22.65 -16.66
N MET A 121 4.32 -23.07 -15.62
CA MET A 121 3.75 -23.61 -14.39
C MET A 121 2.85 -22.56 -13.70
N ASN A 122 3.31 -21.32 -13.57
CA ASN A 122 2.54 -20.23 -12.96
C ASN A 122 1.33 -19.82 -13.80
N ASP A 123 1.46 -19.80 -15.13
CA ASP A 123 0.36 -19.49 -16.05
C ASP A 123 -0.75 -20.55 -15.97
N SER A 124 -0.37 -21.83 -15.80
CA SER A 124 -1.32 -22.95 -15.72
C SER A 124 -2.23 -22.94 -14.49
N ILE A 125 -1.88 -22.16 -13.46
CA ILE A 125 -2.65 -22.01 -12.22
C ILE A 125 -3.34 -20.65 -12.08
N ALA A 126 -3.31 -19.83 -13.15
CA ALA A 126 -3.79 -18.45 -13.12
C ALA A 126 -5.31 -18.38 -12.83
N SER A 127 -6.11 -19.26 -13.44
CA SER A 127 -7.56 -19.29 -13.24
C SER A 127 -7.94 -19.73 -11.81
N GLN A 128 -7.25 -20.72 -11.24
CA GLN A 128 -7.44 -21.13 -9.85
C GLN A 128 -7.03 -20.01 -8.88
N SER A 129 -5.94 -19.29 -9.19
CA SER A 129 -5.49 -18.14 -8.39
C SER A 129 -6.51 -16.99 -8.44
N GLN A 130 -7.14 -16.76 -9.60
CA GLN A 130 -8.22 -15.80 -9.76
C GLN A 130 -9.50 -16.23 -9.01
N ALA A 131 -9.85 -17.52 -9.05
CA ALA A 131 -10.98 -18.07 -8.30
C ALA A 131 -10.79 -17.93 -6.79
N LEU A 132 -9.59 -18.22 -6.28
CA LEU A 132 -9.24 -17.99 -4.86
C LEU A 132 -9.33 -16.51 -4.48
N SER A 133 -8.83 -15.62 -5.33
CA SER A 133 -8.95 -14.17 -5.10
C SER A 133 -10.41 -13.73 -5.07
N SER A 134 -11.25 -14.27 -5.96
CA SER A 134 -12.68 -13.98 -6.02
C SER A 134 -13.43 -14.53 -4.81
N ALA A 135 -13.11 -15.74 -4.34
CA ALA A 135 -13.70 -16.34 -3.15
C ALA A 135 -13.36 -15.55 -1.89
N ARG A 136 -12.11 -15.07 -1.77
CA ARG A 136 -11.67 -14.21 -0.67
C ARG A 136 -12.38 -12.86 -0.69
N ALA A 137 -12.56 -12.26 -1.87
CA ALA A 137 -13.34 -11.03 -2.02
C ALA A 137 -14.81 -11.23 -1.63
N ALA A 138 -15.43 -12.34 -2.04
CA ALA A 138 -16.81 -12.66 -1.67
C ALA A 138 -16.98 -12.91 -0.17
N LEU A 139 -16.03 -13.58 0.48
CA LEU A 139 -16.00 -13.71 1.95
C LEU A 139 -15.85 -12.35 2.63
N ALA A 140 -14.96 -11.48 2.13
CA ALA A 140 -14.79 -10.13 2.64
C ALA A 140 -16.02 -9.23 2.42
N GLN A 141 -16.83 -9.45 1.37
CA GLN A 141 -18.09 -8.72 1.20
C GLN A 141 -19.19 -9.27 2.13
N ALA A 142 -19.26 -10.59 2.33
CA ALA A 142 -20.23 -11.21 3.23
C ALA A 142 -20.11 -10.71 4.66
N THR A 143 -18.89 -10.35 5.11
CA THR A 143 -18.69 -9.75 6.44
C THR A 143 -19.37 -8.40 6.62
N PHE A 144 -19.72 -7.70 5.54
CA PHE A 144 -20.38 -6.39 5.58
C PHE A 144 -21.88 -6.43 5.28
N TYR A 145 -22.30 -7.31 4.37
CA TYR A 145 -23.65 -7.24 3.78
C TYR A 145 -24.50 -8.49 4.01
N ASP A 146 -23.89 -9.64 4.33
CA ASP A 146 -24.59 -10.92 4.39
C ASP A 146 -23.86 -11.92 5.31
N VAL A 147 -23.95 -11.65 6.61
CA VAL A 147 -23.29 -12.43 7.67
C VAL A 147 -23.75 -13.89 7.65
N ALA A 148 -25.00 -14.15 7.26
CA ALA A 148 -25.56 -15.50 7.16
C ALA A 148 -24.84 -16.35 6.10
N SER A 149 -24.27 -15.73 5.05
CA SER A 149 -23.52 -16.43 4.00
C SER A 149 -22.07 -16.76 4.36
N ILE A 150 -21.52 -16.23 5.47
CA ILE A 150 -20.11 -16.39 5.85
C ILE A 150 -19.67 -17.87 5.88
N PRO A 151 -20.40 -18.83 6.48
CA PRO A 151 -19.99 -20.24 6.47
C PRO A 151 -19.83 -20.80 5.05
N ALA A 152 -20.74 -20.46 4.13
CA ALA A 152 -20.68 -20.90 2.74
C ALA A 152 -19.51 -20.24 1.98
N ARG A 153 -19.24 -18.95 2.23
CA ARG A 153 -18.10 -18.24 1.62
C ARG A 153 -16.76 -18.74 2.15
N LEU A 154 -16.69 -19.09 3.44
CA LEU A 154 -15.50 -19.71 4.02
C LEU A 154 -15.22 -21.07 3.39
N ALA A 155 -16.26 -21.89 3.19
CA ALA A 155 -16.14 -23.16 2.47
C ALA A 155 -15.65 -22.95 1.02
N ALA A 156 -16.12 -21.90 0.33
CA ALA A 156 -15.66 -21.56 -1.01
C ALA A 156 -14.18 -21.13 -1.05
N VAL A 157 -13.72 -20.40 -0.03
CA VAL A 157 -12.29 -20.06 0.11
C VAL A 157 -11.47 -21.33 0.34
N SER A 158 -11.88 -22.21 1.26
CA SER A 158 -11.18 -23.47 1.51
C SER A 158 -11.11 -24.37 0.27
N ALA A 159 -12.18 -24.45 -0.51
CA ALA A 159 -12.19 -25.19 -1.77
C ALA A 159 -11.22 -24.57 -2.80
N ALA A 160 -11.24 -23.25 -2.97
CA ALA A 160 -10.35 -22.57 -3.90
C ALA A 160 -8.86 -22.64 -3.47
N GLU A 161 -8.57 -22.64 -2.17
CA GLU A 161 -7.22 -22.85 -1.64
C GLU A 161 -6.72 -24.27 -1.97
N LEU A 162 -7.59 -25.26 -1.80
CA LEU A 162 -7.29 -26.64 -2.17
C LEU A 162 -7.04 -26.78 -3.68
N ASP A 163 -7.83 -26.11 -4.52
CA ASP A 163 -7.66 -26.12 -5.98
C ASP A 163 -6.34 -25.47 -6.42
N VAL A 164 -5.95 -24.35 -5.81
CA VAL A 164 -4.64 -23.73 -6.06
C VAL A 164 -3.50 -24.66 -5.62
N ALA A 165 -3.62 -25.31 -4.46
CA ALA A 165 -2.61 -26.23 -3.97
C ALA A 165 -2.45 -27.46 -4.87
N ASN A 166 -3.57 -28.07 -5.29
CA ASN A 166 -3.58 -29.19 -6.23
C ASN A 166 -3.05 -28.78 -7.60
N GLY A 167 -3.50 -27.64 -8.12
CA GLY A 167 -3.02 -27.09 -9.39
C GLY A 167 -1.51 -26.87 -9.39
N ARG A 168 -0.97 -26.28 -8.31
CA ARG A 168 0.48 -26.10 -8.12
C ARG A 168 1.22 -27.44 -8.07
N ALA A 169 0.72 -28.42 -7.32
CA ALA A 169 1.34 -29.73 -7.22
C ALA A 169 1.38 -30.44 -8.59
N HIS A 170 0.30 -30.40 -9.35
CA HIS A 170 0.24 -30.96 -10.71
C HIS A 170 1.17 -30.25 -11.69
N ALA A 171 1.15 -28.91 -11.70
CA ALA A 171 1.97 -28.11 -12.58
C ALA A 171 3.47 -28.30 -12.29
N PHE A 172 3.84 -28.40 -11.01
CA PHE A 172 5.20 -28.71 -10.59
C PHE A 172 5.63 -30.13 -11.00
N ALA A 173 4.77 -31.14 -10.79
CA ALA A 173 5.05 -32.51 -11.22
C ALA A 173 5.26 -32.59 -12.74
N LYS A 174 4.47 -31.84 -13.51
CA LYS A 174 4.64 -31.71 -14.97
C LYS A 174 6.00 -31.10 -15.32
N LEU A 175 6.39 -29.99 -14.69
CA LEU A 175 7.69 -29.35 -14.91
C LEU A 175 8.85 -30.32 -14.61
N GLN A 176 8.79 -31.03 -13.48
CA GLN A 176 9.81 -32.01 -13.08
C GLN A 176 9.92 -33.23 -14.02
N GLY A 177 8.89 -33.50 -14.82
CA GLY A 177 8.89 -34.54 -15.85
C GLY A 177 9.51 -34.12 -17.19
N THR A 178 9.93 -32.85 -17.34
CA THR A 178 10.53 -32.32 -18.57
C THR A 178 12.06 -32.25 -18.47
N PRO A 179 12.78 -32.06 -19.61
CA PRO A 179 14.20 -31.72 -19.58
C PRO A 179 14.51 -30.43 -18.78
N ALA A 180 13.53 -29.54 -18.61
CA ALA A 180 13.61 -28.31 -17.83
C ALA A 180 13.35 -28.50 -16.32
N ARG A 181 13.50 -29.72 -15.80
CA ARG A 181 13.36 -30.00 -14.36
C ARG A 181 14.32 -29.16 -13.52
N LEU A 182 13.86 -28.75 -12.34
CA LEU A 182 14.67 -27.98 -11.39
C LEU A 182 15.49 -28.90 -10.49
N ASN A 183 16.69 -28.47 -10.12
CA ASN A 183 17.52 -29.16 -9.13
C ASN A 183 17.07 -28.84 -7.68
N ALA A 184 17.66 -29.53 -6.70
CA ALA A 184 17.25 -29.39 -5.30
C ALA A 184 17.36 -27.95 -4.75
N GLN A 185 18.43 -27.22 -5.11
CA GLN A 185 18.64 -25.83 -4.68
C GLN A 185 17.62 -24.89 -5.33
N GLN A 186 17.32 -25.11 -6.61
CA GLN A 186 16.31 -24.35 -7.34
C GLN A 186 14.89 -24.62 -6.80
N ILE A 187 14.59 -25.85 -6.41
CA ILE A 187 13.31 -26.22 -5.77
C ILE A 187 13.19 -25.55 -4.39
N GLU A 188 14.26 -25.55 -3.59
CA GLU A 188 14.26 -24.89 -2.28
C GLU A 188 14.05 -23.37 -2.39
N ALA A 189 14.70 -22.74 -3.38
CA ALA A 189 14.47 -21.33 -3.69
C ALA A 189 13.03 -21.05 -4.18
N LEU A 190 12.47 -21.92 -5.04
CA LEU A 190 11.08 -21.83 -5.50
C LEU A 190 10.09 -21.94 -4.33
N VAL A 191 10.32 -22.88 -3.40
CA VAL A 191 9.49 -23.05 -2.20
C VAL A 191 9.61 -21.85 -1.26
N THR A 192 10.81 -21.30 -1.08
CA THR A 192 11.04 -20.10 -0.24
C THR A 192 10.38 -18.86 -0.83
N GLN A 193 10.40 -18.73 -2.16
CA GLN A 193 9.68 -17.68 -2.89
C GLN A 193 8.16 -17.83 -2.70
N ALA A 194 7.63 -19.05 -2.70
CA ALA A 194 6.22 -19.31 -2.50
C ALA A 194 5.74 -19.08 -1.05
N THR A 195 6.64 -19.11 -0.06
CA THR A 195 6.34 -18.92 1.37
C THR A 195 6.69 -17.53 1.92
N GLY A 196 7.06 -16.58 1.05
CA GLY A 196 7.16 -15.14 1.39
C GLY A 196 8.46 -14.72 2.09
N GLY A 197 9.52 -15.51 2.03
CA GLY A 197 10.83 -15.14 2.61
C GLY A 197 11.73 -14.45 1.59
N ALA A 198 11.63 -13.13 1.40
CA ALA A 198 12.62 -12.37 0.64
C ALA A 198 13.09 -11.11 1.38
N ARG A 199 14.37 -11.12 1.75
CA ARG A 199 15.15 -9.98 2.27
C ARG A 199 15.28 -8.90 1.20
N GLY A 200 15.13 -7.64 1.60
CA GLY A 200 15.19 -6.46 0.74
C GLY A 200 16.57 -6.23 0.12
N GLY A 201 16.57 -5.83 -1.15
CA GLY A 201 17.72 -5.35 -1.89
C GLY A 201 17.36 -4.07 -2.66
N ARG A 202 18.25 -3.07 -2.54
CA ARG A 202 18.13 -1.71 -3.09
C ARG A 202 18.01 -1.70 -4.62
N GLY A 203 17.10 -0.89 -5.15
CA GLY A 203 16.97 -0.62 -6.57
C GLY A 203 16.79 0.88 -6.83
N ALA A 204 17.76 1.48 -7.53
CA ALA A 204 17.73 2.86 -7.98
C ALA A 204 16.57 3.09 -8.96
N GLY A 205 15.94 4.27 -8.87
CA GLY A 205 14.79 4.67 -9.65
C GLY A 205 15.06 4.70 -11.16
N ARG A 206 14.11 4.17 -11.92
CA ARG A 206 14.01 4.34 -13.37
C ARG A 206 12.96 5.45 -13.62
N PRO A 207 13.17 6.39 -14.57
CA PRO A 207 12.16 7.38 -14.88
C PRO A 207 10.93 6.69 -15.47
N GLY A 208 9.75 6.99 -14.90
CA GLY A 208 8.46 6.59 -15.44
C GLY A 208 8.21 7.31 -16.75
N GLY A 209 7.83 6.57 -17.79
CA GLY A 209 7.63 7.12 -19.13
C GLY A 209 7.21 6.03 -20.09
N GLY A 210 5.92 5.67 -20.02
CA GLY A 210 5.33 4.63 -20.86
C GLY A 210 3.98 4.22 -20.29
N GLY A 211 2.99 5.11 -20.35
CA GLY A 211 1.61 4.78 -20.00
C GLY A 211 1.14 3.60 -20.86
N ASN A 212 0.61 2.57 -20.22
CA ASN A 212 -0.13 1.52 -20.92
C ASN A 212 -1.29 2.21 -21.65
N SER A 213 -1.29 2.19 -22.99
CA SER A 213 -2.30 2.89 -23.80
C SER A 213 -3.75 2.50 -23.45
N GLU A 214 -3.96 1.31 -22.90
CA GLU A 214 -5.27 0.86 -22.41
C GLU A 214 -5.70 1.58 -21.14
N MET A 215 -4.76 1.84 -20.22
CA MET A 215 -5.06 2.59 -19.00
C MET A 215 -5.41 4.03 -19.28
N THR A 216 -4.69 4.70 -20.18
CA THR A 216 -5.00 6.08 -20.55
C THR A 216 -6.40 6.18 -21.15
N LYS A 217 -6.80 5.21 -21.99
CA LYS A 217 -8.17 5.14 -22.54
C LYS A 217 -9.22 4.86 -21.45
N TRP A 218 -8.93 3.95 -20.52
CA TRP A 218 -9.83 3.64 -19.41
C TRP A 218 -10.01 4.85 -18.48
N ARG A 219 -8.92 5.51 -18.07
CA ARG A 219 -8.95 6.72 -17.23
C ARG A 219 -9.72 7.87 -17.88
N ALA A 220 -9.62 8.01 -19.20
CA ALA A 220 -10.35 9.03 -19.95
C ALA A 220 -11.87 8.77 -20.02
N THR A 221 -12.35 7.56 -19.72
CA THR A 221 -13.75 7.17 -19.95
C THR A 221 -14.47 6.59 -18.73
N VAL A 222 -13.74 6.21 -17.68
CA VAL A 222 -14.31 5.58 -16.49
C VAL A 222 -15.25 6.53 -15.74
N SER A 223 -16.42 6.03 -15.32
CA SER A 223 -17.34 6.79 -14.46
C SER A 223 -16.78 6.95 -13.05
N MET A 224 -17.02 8.14 -12.45
CA MET A 224 -16.67 8.42 -11.06
C MET A 224 -17.56 7.69 -10.03
N ASP A 225 -18.62 6.98 -10.44
CA ASP A 225 -19.57 6.35 -9.53
C ASP A 225 -18.95 5.25 -8.67
N ARG A 226 -18.02 4.46 -9.23
CA ARG A 226 -17.29 3.44 -8.45
C ARG A 226 -16.37 4.08 -7.40
N PHE A 227 -15.78 5.23 -7.71
CA PHE A 227 -14.95 5.99 -6.76
C PHE A 227 -15.80 6.63 -5.65
N LYS A 228 -17.00 7.13 -5.98
CA LYS A 228 -17.98 7.57 -4.97
C LYS A 228 -18.47 6.41 -4.09
N ALA A 229 -18.66 5.23 -4.66
CA ALA A 229 -19.00 4.02 -3.90
C ALA A 229 -17.86 3.61 -2.95
N LEU A 230 -16.60 3.71 -3.40
CA LEU A 230 -15.42 3.51 -2.56
C LEU A 230 -15.39 4.51 -1.38
N ARG A 231 -15.59 5.80 -1.65
CA ARG A 231 -15.72 6.83 -0.62
C ARG A 231 -16.79 6.45 0.40
N LYS A 232 -17.98 6.06 -0.07
CA LYS A 232 -19.09 5.68 0.80
C LYS A 232 -18.70 4.52 1.70
N MET A 233 -18.12 3.46 1.14
CA MET A 233 -17.67 2.28 1.89
C MET A 233 -16.70 2.65 3.02
N TYR A 234 -15.71 3.50 2.74
CA TYR A 234 -14.76 3.97 3.75
C TYR A 234 -15.43 4.83 4.83
N ASN A 235 -16.28 5.79 4.43
CA ASN A 235 -16.98 6.69 5.36
C ASN A 235 -17.99 5.96 6.26
N ASP A 236 -18.70 4.96 5.72
CA ASP A 236 -19.63 4.13 6.48
C ASP A 236 -18.89 3.42 7.64
N ALA A 237 -17.69 2.91 7.36
CA ALA A 237 -16.78 2.30 8.34
C ALA A 237 -16.04 3.30 9.23
N GLY A 238 -16.21 4.62 9.03
CA GLY A 238 -15.59 5.66 9.84
C GLY A 238 -14.16 6.04 9.43
N VAL A 239 -13.74 5.69 8.22
CA VAL A 239 -12.43 6.06 7.67
C VAL A 239 -12.61 7.11 6.59
N SER A 240 -11.90 8.23 6.71
CA SER A 240 -11.87 9.29 5.69
C SER A 240 -10.70 9.09 4.72
N ILE A 241 -10.94 9.26 3.42
CA ILE A 241 -9.87 9.31 2.41
C ILE A 241 -9.51 10.78 2.22
N TYR A 242 -8.37 11.22 2.75
CA TYR A 242 -7.95 12.62 2.64
C TYR A 242 -7.11 12.88 1.39
N GLY A 243 -6.38 11.87 0.89
CA GLY A 243 -5.49 12.02 -0.25
C GLY A 243 -5.55 10.85 -1.23
N PHE A 244 -5.30 11.15 -2.50
CA PHE A 244 -5.14 10.18 -3.57
C PHE A 244 -3.75 10.31 -4.17
N LYS A 245 -2.95 9.24 -4.18
CA LYS A 245 -1.59 9.25 -4.74
C LYS A 245 -1.59 8.73 -6.17
N LEU A 246 -1.31 9.62 -7.13
CA LEU A 246 -1.15 9.29 -8.54
C LEU A 246 -0.13 10.27 -9.17
N GLY A 247 0.90 9.71 -9.81
CA GLY A 247 1.89 10.50 -10.53
C GLY A 247 1.34 11.07 -11.84
N LEU A 248 1.73 12.31 -12.15
CA LEU A 248 1.41 12.98 -13.41
C LEU A 248 2.69 13.39 -14.12
N ASP A 249 2.75 13.14 -15.43
CA ASP A 249 3.86 13.54 -16.28
C ASP A 249 3.52 14.78 -17.11
N LEU A 250 4.51 15.63 -17.38
CA LEU A 250 4.34 16.85 -18.18
C LEU A 250 3.70 16.60 -19.54
N ASN A 251 4.02 15.45 -20.16
CA ASN A 251 3.55 15.11 -21.51
C ASN A 251 2.29 14.24 -21.51
N SER A 252 1.69 13.97 -20.34
CA SER A 252 0.41 13.27 -20.30
C SER A 252 -0.70 14.13 -20.91
N PRO A 253 -1.67 13.52 -21.61
CA PRO A 253 -2.81 14.25 -22.16
C PRO A 253 -3.63 14.90 -21.03
N ASP A 254 -4.35 15.97 -21.35
CA ASP A 254 -5.21 16.67 -20.37
C ASP A 254 -6.18 15.71 -19.67
N SER A 255 -6.64 14.66 -20.35
CA SER A 255 -7.51 13.63 -19.78
C SER A 255 -6.92 12.91 -18.55
N GLU A 256 -5.59 12.74 -18.46
CA GLU A 256 -4.96 12.15 -17.27
C GLU A 256 -4.98 13.12 -16.07
N TYR A 257 -4.79 14.42 -16.34
CA TYR A 257 -4.89 15.46 -15.32
C TYR A 257 -6.34 15.60 -14.83
N GLU A 258 -7.29 15.67 -15.77
CA GLU A 258 -8.73 15.67 -15.48
C GLU A 258 -9.13 14.45 -14.63
N TYR A 259 -8.73 13.25 -15.05
CA TYR A 259 -8.97 12.02 -14.32
C TYR A 259 -8.45 12.09 -12.88
N ALA A 260 -7.18 12.49 -12.70
CA ALA A 260 -6.56 12.53 -11.38
C ALA A 260 -7.35 13.39 -10.39
N PHE A 261 -7.77 14.59 -10.80
CA PHE A 261 -8.54 15.48 -9.93
C PHE A 261 -10.02 15.06 -9.79
N ASN A 262 -10.65 14.51 -10.84
CA ASN A 262 -11.99 13.95 -10.73
C ASN A 262 -12.05 12.82 -9.68
N VAL A 263 -11.02 11.98 -9.62
CA VAL A 263 -10.89 10.93 -8.61
C VAL A 263 -10.74 11.52 -7.21
N VAL A 264 -9.93 12.56 -7.01
CA VAL A 264 -9.80 13.25 -5.72
C VAL A 264 -11.17 13.73 -5.22
N GLU A 265 -11.94 14.40 -6.06
CA GLU A 265 -13.28 14.90 -5.72
C GLU A 265 -14.26 13.76 -5.43
N ALA A 266 -14.25 12.71 -6.27
CA ALA A 266 -15.12 11.55 -6.12
C ALA A 266 -14.84 10.77 -4.82
N LEU A 267 -13.57 10.67 -4.43
CA LEU A 267 -13.14 10.09 -3.16
C LEU A 267 -13.47 10.97 -1.95
N GLY A 268 -13.81 12.26 -2.17
CA GLY A 268 -13.99 13.23 -1.10
C GLY A 268 -12.69 13.66 -0.43
N ALA A 269 -11.57 13.39 -1.10
CA ALA A 269 -10.25 13.85 -0.71
C ALA A 269 -10.09 15.34 -0.98
N ASN A 270 -9.11 15.98 -0.34
CA ASN A 270 -8.77 17.38 -0.57
C ASN A 270 -7.43 17.56 -1.28
N GLN A 271 -6.70 16.47 -1.55
CA GLN A 271 -5.37 16.52 -2.15
C GLN A 271 -5.11 15.36 -3.13
N LEU A 272 -4.41 15.71 -4.21
CA LEU A 272 -3.67 14.78 -5.06
C LEU A 272 -2.22 14.76 -4.57
N THR A 273 -1.65 13.59 -4.28
CA THR A 273 -0.25 13.46 -3.85
C THR A 273 0.60 12.75 -4.89
N MET A 274 1.88 13.12 -4.98
CA MET A 274 2.86 12.48 -5.87
C MET A 274 4.28 12.86 -5.47
N GLU A 275 5.28 12.17 -6.01
CA GLU A 275 6.68 12.62 -5.92
C GLU A 275 6.83 14.01 -6.54
N LEU A 276 7.62 14.91 -5.93
CA LEU A 276 7.91 16.22 -6.50
C LEU A 276 8.55 16.08 -7.90
N PRO A 277 7.85 16.47 -8.99
CA PRO A 277 8.40 16.41 -10.33
C PRO A 277 9.22 17.68 -10.64
N ASN A 278 9.65 17.85 -11.90
CA ASN A 278 10.30 19.07 -12.33
C ASN A 278 9.34 20.29 -12.32
N ALA A 279 9.92 21.49 -12.40
CA ALA A 279 9.23 22.76 -12.34
C ALA A 279 8.11 22.95 -13.37
N ALA A 280 8.31 22.47 -14.61
CA ALA A 280 7.29 22.59 -15.65
C ALA A 280 6.06 21.73 -15.32
N THR A 281 6.29 20.52 -14.81
CA THR A 281 5.22 19.63 -14.35
C THR A 281 4.49 20.21 -13.14
N THR A 282 5.19 20.70 -12.11
CA THR A 282 4.54 21.31 -10.93
C THR A 282 3.73 22.55 -11.28
N LYS A 283 4.17 23.34 -12.28
CA LYS A 283 3.42 24.48 -12.78
C LYS A 283 2.09 24.04 -13.40
N ARG A 284 2.13 23.05 -14.30
CA ARG A 284 0.91 22.52 -14.94
C ARG A 284 -0.03 21.89 -13.94
N ILE A 285 0.47 21.07 -13.01
CA ILE A 285 -0.35 20.48 -11.94
C ILE A 285 -1.00 21.58 -11.09
N GLY A 286 -0.22 22.59 -10.69
CA GLY A 286 -0.69 23.71 -9.88
C GLY A 286 -1.81 24.53 -10.53
N GLU A 287 -1.81 24.66 -11.86
CA GLU A 287 -2.90 25.28 -12.62
C GLU A 287 -4.20 24.46 -12.54
N TYR A 288 -4.12 23.13 -12.63
CA TYR A 288 -5.28 22.23 -12.48
C TYR A 288 -5.81 22.20 -11.04
N ALA A 289 -4.89 22.15 -10.07
CA ALA A 289 -5.16 22.20 -8.64
C ALA A 289 -5.90 23.48 -8.26
N ALA A 290 -5.41 24.64 -8.72
CA ALA A 290 -6.00 25.94 -8.43
C ALA A 290 -7.41 26.12 -9.00
N LYS A 291 -7.67 25.63 -10.22
CA LYS A 291 -9.01 25.68 -10.83
C LYS A 291 -10.07 24.97 -9.98
N ARG A 292 -9.70 23.88 -9.32
CA ARG A 292 -10.61 23.04 -8.52
C ARG A 292 -10.55 23.32 -7.01
N LYS A 293 -9.61 24.16 -6.58
CA LYS A 293 -9.31 24.42 -5.16
C LYS A 293 -8.95 23.15 -4.37
N LEU A 294 -8.20 22.26 -5.03
CA LEU A 294 -7.66 21.04 -4.44
C LEU A 294 -6.16 21.17 -4.30
N TRP A 295 -5.58 20.58 -3.27
CA TRP A 295 -4.13 20.60 -3.09
C TRP A 295 -3.41 19.64 -4.04
N ALA A 296 -2.25 20.05 -4.53
CA ALA A 296 -1.23 19.16 -5.07
C ALA A 296 -0.11 19.02 -4.04
N GLY A 297 -0.07 17.88 -3.35
CA GLY A 297 0.91 17.57 -2.31
C GLY A 297 2.13 16.85 -2.87
N TYR A 298 3.28 17.51 -2.88
CA TYR A 298 4.51 16.94 -3.43
C TYR A 298 5.35 16.27 -2.35
N HIS A 299 5.57 14.97 -2.49
CA HIS A 299 6.40 14.15 -1.63
C HIS A 299 7.88 14.30 -2.01
N ALA A 300 8.75 14.24 -1.01
CA ALA A 300 10.19 14.27 -1.21
C ALA A 300 10.88 13.17 -0.39
N HIS A 301 11.97 12.65 -0.94
CA HIS A 301 12.85 11.69 -0.27
C HIS A 301 14.01 12.43 0.39
N ALA A 302 15.16 11.79 0.55
CA ALA A 302 16.30 12.33 1.31
C ALA A 302 16.97 13.57 0.69
N GLN A 303 16.56 14.02 -0.50
CA GLN A 303 16.95 15.30 -1.09
C GLN A 303 16.26 16.51 -0.44
N ALA A 304 15.22 16.28 0.37
CA ALA A 304 14.45 17.33 1.01
C ALA A 304 15.33 18.21 1.91
N HIS A 305 15.10 19.52 1.85
CA HIS A 305 15.72 20.54 2.69
C HIS A 305 14.80 21.76 2.80
N LEU A 306 15.18 22.77 3.58
CA LEU A 306 14.30 23.88 4.00
C LEU A 306 13.59 24.63 2.86
N THR A 307 14.22 24.75 1.69
CA THR A 307 13.72 25.51 0.53
C THR A 307 13.35 24.59 -0.64
N PHE A 308 13.30 23.26 -0.43
CA PHE A 308 13.16 22.28 -1.51
C PHE A 308 11.86 22.42 -2.32
N TRP A 309 10.81 23.00 -1.71
CA TRP A 309 9.50 23.22 -2.36
C TRP A 309 9.28 24.68 -2.80
N ASP A 310 10.22 25.61 -2.59
CA ASP A 310 9.98 27.04 -2.80
C ASP A 310 9.57 27.36 -4.24
N GLU A 311 10.17 26.68 -5.23
CA GLU A 311 9.80 26.84 -6.64
C GLU A 311 8.35 26.39 -6.89
N ALA A 312 7.97 25.18 -6.47
CA ALA A 312 6.60 24.71 -6.60
C ALA A 312 5.61 25.63 -5.86
N PHE A 313 6.01 26.14 -4.69
CA PHE A 313 5.19 27.04 -3.90
C PHE A 313 4.91 28.38 -4.58
N SER A 314 5.89 28.90 -5.33
CA SER A 314 5.78 30.15 -6.07
C SER A 314 4.82 30.06 -7.28
N GLN A 315 4.61 28.84 -7.80
CA GLN A 315 3.85 28.63 -9.05
C GLN A 315 2.33 28.61 -8.86
N SER A 316 1.85 28.17 -7.69
CA SER A 316 0.40 28.11 -7.40
C SER A 316 0.13 28.11 -5.90
N PRO A 317 -0.91 28.80 -5.40
CA PRO A 317 -1.31 28.72 -4.00
C PRO A 317 -1.79 27.33 -3.58
N TYR A 318 -2.13 26.46 -4.54
CA TYR A 318 -2.58 25.08 -4.29
C TYR A 318 -1.47 24.03 -4.47
N ASN A 319 -0.24 24.46 -4.75
CA ASN A 319 0.94 23.60 -4.62
C ASN A 319 1.33 23.52 -3.14
N GLY A 320 1.56 22.33 -2.64
CA GLY A 320 1.88 22.10 -1.24
C GLY A 320 2.88 20.97 -1.04
N ALA A 321 3.39 20.84 0.17
CA ALA A 321 4.34 19.81 0.55
C ALA A 321 3.61 18.62 1.18
N ASN A 322 3.89 17.43 0.65
CA ASN A 322 3.70 16.19 1.38
C ASN A 322 5.04 15.79 2.03
N ILE A 323 5.43 16.51 3.09
CA ILE A 323 6.75 16.30 3.71
C ILE A 323 6.86 14.93 4.37
N ASP A 324 7.96 14.22 4.10
CA ASP A 324 8.39 13.08 4.90
C ASP A 324 9.49 13.52 5.88
N ILE A 325 9.17 13.45 7.17
CA ILE A 325 10.09 13.93 8.21
C ILE A 325 11.27 12.98 8.43
N GLY A 326 11.12 11.68 8.16
CA GLY A 326 12.21 10.72 8.28
C GLY A 326 13.19 10.85 7.11
N HIS A 327 12.70 11.06 5.90
CA HIS A 327 13.54 11.41 4.76
C HIS A 327 14.27 12.74 4.95
N TYR A 328 13.57 13.79 5.40
CA TYR A 328 14.19 15.08 5.70
C TYR A 328 15.34 14.93 6.71
N VAL A 329 15.08 14.25 7.83
CA VAL A 329 16.06 14.02 8.89
C VAL A 329 17.24 13.20 8.41
N ALA A 330 16.99 12.09 7.71
CA ALA A 330 18.08 11.26 7.22
C ALA A 330 18.95 12.00 6.20
N GLY A 331 18.34 12.79 5.30
CA GLY A 331 19.05 13.50 4.24
C GLY A 331 19.85 14.71 4.73
N THR A 332 19.31 15.47 5.68
CA THR A 332 19.91 16.72 6.17
C THR A 332 20.68 16.56 7.48
N SER A 333 20.40 15.51 8.24
CA SER A 333 20.81 15.36 9.65
C SER A 333 20.37 16.54 10.53
N GLN A 334 19.25 17.18 10.16
CA GLN A 334 18.66 18.34 10.85
C GLN A 334 17.20 18.09 11.21
N SER A 335 16.70 18.83 12.19
CA SER A 335 15.29 18.80 12.57
C SER A 335 14.39 19.35 11.45
N PRO A 336 13.23 18.73 11.17
CA PRO A 336 12.24 19.23 10.21
C PRO A 336 11.36 20.33 10.79
N ILE A 337 11.44 20.60 12.10
CA ILE A 337 10.59 21.60 12.79
C ILE A 337 10.67 22.99 12.16
N PRO A 338 11.85 23.55 11.83
CA PRO A 338 11.93 24.85 11.17
C PRO A 338 11.20 24.89 9.81
N PHE A 339 11.23 23.80 9.04
CA PHE A 339 10.45 23.70 7.81
C PHE A 339 8.95 23.70 8.11
N ILE A 340 8.52 22.94 9.12
CA ILE A 340 7.10 22.85 9.50
C ILE A 340 6.58 24.20 9.98
N GLU A 341 7.30 24.88 10.86
CA GLU A 341 6.93 26.21 11.36
C GLU A 341 6.91 27.27 10.24
N LYS A 342 7.85 27.22 9.29
CA LYS A 342 7.86 28.14 8.15
C LYS A 342 6.69 27.88 7.19
N ASN A 343 6.36 26.61 6.95
CA ASN A 343 5.52 26.20 5.82
C ASN A 343 4.20 25.53 6.20
N HIS A 344 3.76 25.59 7.46
CA HIS A 344 2.55 24.88 7.93
C HIS A 344 1.30 25.14 7.09
N GLY A 345 1.13 26.36 6.55
CA GLY A 345 0.02 26.71 5.65
C GLY A 345 0.10 26.10 4.25
N ARG A 346 1.24 25.49 3.90
CA ARG A 346 1.51 24.81 2.62
C ARG A 346 1.73 23.32 2.78
N ILE A 347 1.71 22.78 4.00
CA ILE A 347 1.81 21.33 4.22
C ILE A 347 0.42 20.72 4.04
N THR A 348 0.31 19.79 3.09
CA THR A 348 -0.97 19.16 2.74
C THR A 348 -1.19 17.90 3.59
N SER A 349 -0.13 17.11 3.76
CA SER A 349 -0.03 15.96 4.67
C SER A 349 1.43 15.69 5.01
N MET A 350 1.70 14.94 6.08
CA MET A 350 3.06 14.57 6.47
C MET A 350 3.21 13.06 6.54
N HIS A 351 4.31 12.51 6.05
CA HIS A 351 4.68 11.11 6.26
C HIS A 351 5.61 10.98 7.46
N LEU A 352 5.28 10.05 8.33
CA LEU A 352 5.99 9.68 9.54
C LEU A 352 6.68 8.34 9.32
N LYS A 353 8.00 8.35 9.42
CA LYS A 353 8.85 7.17 9.56
C LYS A 353 10.03 7.56 10.44
N ASP A 354 10.60 6.59 11.14
CA ASP A 354 11.77 6.85 11.97
C ASP A 354 13.03 6.36 11.25
N ARG A 355 13.98 7.27 11.08
CA ARG A 355 15.23 7.03 10.35
C ARG A 355 16.43 7.57 11.09
N LYS A 356 17.59 6.95 10.82
CA LYS A 356 18.90 7.44 11.27
C LYS A 356 19.43 8.56 10.36
N PHE A 357 20.23 9.45 10.95
CA PHE A 357 20.98 10.50 10.25
C PHE A 357 21.88 9.95 9.12
N ASN A 358 22.38 10.83 8.26
CA ASN A 358 23.34 10.52 7.20
C ASN A 358 22.85 9.45 6.21
N ASN A 359 21.62 9.59 5.73
CA ASN A 359 20.91 8.63 4.88
C ASN A 359 20.77 7.23 5.51
N GLY A 360 20.73 7.16 6.84
CA GLY A 360 20.65 5.92 7.58
C GLY A 360 19.32 5.17 7.44
N ASP A 361 19.30 3.95 7.97
CA ASP A 361 18.19 3.01 7.78
C ASP A 361 16.90 3.44 8.48
N ASN A 362 15.78 2.87 8.01
CA ASN A 362 14.49 2.90 8.70
C ASN A 362 14.52 2.01 9.95
N THR A 363 13.98 2.51 11.06
CA THR A 363 13.96 1.82 12.35
C THR A 363 12.54 1.78 12.94
N PRO A 364 12.27 0.89 13.91
CA PRO A 364 11.08 1.04 14.75
C PRO A 364 11.00 2.43 15.37
N TRP A 365 9.79 2.97 15.52
CA TRP A 365 9.58 4.33 15.99
C TRP A 365 10.10 4.52 17.43
N GLY A 366 10.87 5.58 17.64
CA GLY A 366 11.58 5.88 18.88
C GLY A 366 12.99 5.28 18.96
N GLN A 367 13.47 4.64 17.90
CA GLN A 367 14.82 4.07 17.84
C GLN A 367 15.72 4.76 16.81
N GLY A 368 15.17 5.62 15.94
CA GLY A 368 15.90 6.43 14.99
C GLY A 368 16.26 7.80 15.55
N ASP A 369 16.58 8.72 14.66
CA ASP A 369 16.94 10.10 14.99
C ASP A 369 15.82 11.08 14.54
N THR A 370 14.71 10.57 14.01
CA THR A 370 13.59 11.40 13.55
C THR A 370 12.76 11.86 14.75
N PRO A 371 12.54 13.18 14.94
CA PRO A 371 11.87 13.71 16.12
C PRO A 371 10.34 13.62 15.98
N ILE A 372 9.81 12.39 15.83
CA ILE A 372 8.38 12.13 15.60
C ILE A 372 7.55 12.70 16.75
N LYS A 373 7.96 12.45 18.00
CA LYS A 373 7.24 12.92 19.19
C LYS A 373 7.17 14.44 19.24
N GLU A 374 8.28 15.11 19.00
CA GLU A 374 8.38 16.58 19.03
C GLU A 374 7.55 17.20 17.92
N VAL A 375 7.56 16.62 16.72
CA VAL A 375 6.72 17.07 15.59
C VAL A 375 5.23 16.90 15.91
N LEU A 376 4.82 15.75 16.48
CA LEU A 376 3.43 15.54 16.89
C LEU A 376 3.00 16.51 17.99
N GLN A 377 3.87 16.78 18.97
CA GLN A 377 3.61 17.78 20.02
C GLN A 377 3.53 19.20 19.45
N LEU A 378 4.34 19.55 18.45
CA LEU A 378 4.23 20.81 17.73
C LEU A 378 2.87 20.93 17.02
N MET A 379 2.45 19.87 16.30
CA MET A 379 1.14 19.85 15.64
C MET A 379 -0.01 20.03 16.64
N LYS A 380 0.04 19.37 17.80
CA LYS A 380 -0.92 19.53 18.90
C LYS A 380 -0.95 20.98 19.40
N LYS A 381 0.23 21.53 19.73
CA LYS A 381 0.39 22.89 20.28
C LYS A 381 -0.11 23.98 19.31
N GLN A 382 0.17 23.83 18.02
CA GLN A 382 -0.16 24.83 17.00
C GLN A 382 -1.49 24.55 16.30
N HIS A 383 -2.21 23.51 16.71
CA HIS A 383 -3.48 23.09 16.11
C HIS A 383 -3.40 22.87 14.59
N TYR A 384 -2.28 22.32 14.11
CA TYR A 384 -2.14 22.00 12.69
C TYR A 384 -3.15 20.93 12.26
N THR A 385 -3.83 21.17 11.14
CA THR A 385 -4.97 20.36 10.69
C THR A 385 -4.64 19.33 9.62
N PHE A 386 -3.46 19.41 9.00
CA PHE A 386 -3.01 18.40 8.03
C PHE A 386 -2.72 17.07 8.75
N PRO A 387 -2.96 15.91 8.11
CA PRO A 387 -2.77 14.62 8.75
C PRO A 387 -1.28 14.25 8.85
N ALA A 388 -0.92 13.59 9.95
CA ALA A 388 0.37 12.93 10.13
C ALA A 388 0.21 11.42 9.85
N THR A 389 0.91 10.93 8.85
CA THR A 389 0.61 9.67 8.16
C THR A 389 1.64 8.63 8.48
N ILE A 390 1.24 7.46 8.97
CA ILE A 390 2.14 6.33 9.15
C ILE A 390 2.63 5.84 7.79
N GLU A 391 3.93 5.93 7.55
CA GLU A 391 4.62 5.30 6.43
C GLU A 391 5.56 4.20 6.94
N PHE A 392 5.09 2.96 6.89
CA PHE A 392 5.77 1.83 7.51
C PHE A 392 6.86 1.26 6.61
N GLU A 393 8.13 1.51 6.96
CA GLU A 393 9.25 1.17 6.08
C GLU A 393 10.33 0.23 6.63
N TYR A 394 10.30 -0.19 7.89
CA TYR A 394 11.28 -1.13 8.45
C TYR A 394 10.82 -2.59 8.43
N ASN A 395 11.76 -3.53 8.33
CA ASN A 395 11.41 -4.95 8.38
C ASN A 395 10.88 -5.30 9.78
N PRO A 396 9.71 -5.94 9.91
CA PRO A 396 9.22 -6.39 11.22
C PRO A 396 10.30 -7.20 11.96
N PRO A 397 10.61 -6.87 13.23
CA PRO A 397 11.54 -7.65 14.03
C PRO A 397 11.08 -9.11 14.18
N GLN A 398 12.01 -10.00 14.53
CA GLN A 398 11.69 -11.41 14.80
C GLN A 398 10.56 -11.51 15.85
N GLY A 399 9.55 -12.33 15.56
CA GLY A 399 8.37 -12.50 16.42
C GLY A 399 7.30 -11.42 16.24
N SER A 400 7.45 -10.52 15.27
CA SER A 400 6.45 -9.51 14.90
C SER A 400 5.97 -9.66 13.46
N ASN A 401 4.98 -8.86 13.08
CA ASN A 401 4.45 -8.76 11.71
C ASN A 401 4.02 -7.32 11.42
N VAL A 402 3.62 -7.05 10.17
CA VAL A 402 3.24 -5.70 9.71
C VAL A 402 2.11 -5.11 10.55
N MET A 403 1.04 -5.86 10.82
CA MET A 403 -0.10 -5.36 11.62
C MET A 403 0.30 -5.06 13.06
N ALA A 404 1.12 -5.92 13.68
CA ALA A 404 1.62 -5.71 15.03
C ALA A 404 2.53 -4.47 15.14
N GLU A 405 3.37 -4.23 14.13
CA GLU A 405 4.21 -3.04 14.10
C GLU A 405 3.42 -1.77 13.79
N LEU A 406 2.44 -1.81 12.89
CA LEU A 406 1.53 -0.69 12.65
C LEU A 406 0.74 -0.32 13.92
N ALA A 407 0.28 -1.31 14.69
CA ALA A 407 -0.37 -1.07 15.97
C ALA A 407 0.56 -0.38 16.98
N LYS A 408 1.87 -0.67 16.94
CA LYS A 408 2.88 0.04 17.74
C LYS A 408 3.05 1.48 17.26
N CYS A 409 3.06 1.75 15.95
CA CYS A 409 3.11 3.11 15.41
C CYS A 409 1.89 3.95 15.85
N VAL A 410 0.68 3.38 15.77
CA VAL A 410 -0.55 4.05 16.25
C VAL A 410 -0.46 4.35 17.74
N ARG A 411 -0.02 3.39 18.55
CA ARG A 411 0.16 3.58 19.99
C ARG A 411 1.21 4.64 20.31
N TYR A 412 2.36 4.59 19.63
CA TYR A 412 3.41 5.60 19.76
C TYR A 412 2.86 6.99 19.49
N ALA A 413 2.09 7.18 18.41
CA ALA A 413 1.49 8.48 18.10
C ALA A 413 0.48 8.92 19.17
N LYS A 414 -0.35 8.00 19.67
CA LYS A 414 -1.30 8.27 20.75
C LYS A 414 -0.59 8.70 22.03
N ASP A 415 0.44 7.96 22.46
CA ASP A 415 1.21 8.25 23.68
C ASP A 415 2.03 9.53 23.52
N ALA A 416 2.59 9.76 22.32
CA ALA A 416 3.28 10.99 21.98
C ALA A 416 2.36 12.21 22.00
N LEU A 417 1.05 12.05 21.86
CA LEU A 417 0.06 13.13 21.85
C LEU A 417 -0.72 13.26 23.16
N ALA A 418 -0.57 12.32 24.09
CA ALA A 418 -1.32 12.26 25.35
C ALA A 418 -1.32 13.58 26.13
#